data_AF-A0A919C229-F1
#
_entry.id   AF-A0A919C229-F1
#
_cell.length_a   1.000
_cell.length_b   1.000
_cell.length_c   1.000
_cell.angle_alpha   90.00
_cell.angle_beta   90.00
_cell.angle_gamma   90.00
#
_symmetry.space_group_name_H-M   'P 1'
#
loop_
_entity.id
_entity.type
_entity.pdbx_description
1 polymer ?
#
loop_
_entity_poly.entity_id
_entity_poly.type
_entity_poly.pdbx_seq_one_letter_code
_entity_poly.pdbx_strand_id
1 'polypeptide(L)'
;MIEAFLDAFGKGDGAQHTHADSRRYITSSRQLADDLHEVLCKVGRARKLRIMHAEGSEGTGPQGKIFQRRRATWMINEAGRPADSNVSKKNVVKHRYTGTVHCASTPHETIMVRRKGCPMWSGNSSDLLLVVDEAGGIVRTIGDGTNR
;
A
#
# COMPACT_ATOMS: atom_id res chain seq x y z
N MET A 1 -2.93 -3.28 -22.47
CA MET A 1 -3.11 -4.68 -22.07
C MET A 1 -3.43 -4.83 -20.57
N ILE A 2 -2.60 -4.31 -19.66
CA ILE A 2 -2.85 -4.37 -18.20
C ILE A 2 -4.19 -3.69 -17.79
N GLU A 3 -4.47 -2.50 -18.31
CA GLU A 3 -5.72 -1.77 -17.98
C GLU A 3 -6.98 -2.55 -18.39
N ALA A 4 -6.97 -3.15 -19.58
CA ALA A 4 -8.07 -3.97 -20.06
C ALA A 4 -8.28 -5.22 -19.20
N PHE A 5 -7.19 -5.85 -18.74
CA PHE A 5 -7.26 -6.96 -17.79
C PHE A 5 -7.86 -6.53 -16.45
N LEU A 6 -7.38 -5.43 -15.87
CA LEU A 6 -7.87 -4.89 -14.60
C LEU A 6 -9.35 -4.47 -14.68
N ASP A 7 -9.78 -3.92 -15.81
CA ASP A 7 -11.17 -3.59 -16.08
C ASP A 7 -12.06 -4.84 -16.18
N ALA A 8 -11.66 -5.81 -17.01
CA ALA A 8 -12.40 -7.05 -17.20
C ALA A 8 -12.51 -7.86 -15.89
N PHE A 9 -11.40 -7.99 -15.14
CA PHE A 9 -11.40 -8.64 -13.83
C PHE A 9 -12.32 -7.90 -12.86
N GLY A 10 -12.26 -6.57 -12.83
CA GLY A 10 -13.11 -5.75 -11.95
C GLY A 10 -14.60 -5.88 -12.26
N LYS A 11 -14.97 -6.11 -13.53
CA LYS A 11 -16.35 -6.37 -13.94
C LYS A 11 -16.85 -7.77 -13.55
N GLY A 12 -15.96 -8.76 -13.51
CA GLY A 12 -16.29 -10.13 -13.13
C GLY A 12 -16.29 -10.37 -11.61
N ASP A 13 -15.15 -10.11 -10.96
CA ASP A 13 -14.86 -10.45 -9.56
C ASP A 13 -14.54 -9.21 -8.71
N GLY A 14 -14.98 -8.04 -9.15
CA GLY A 14 -14.81 -6.79 -8.43
C GLY A 14 -16.05 -6.33 -7.67
N ALA A 15 -15.88 -5.28 -6.88
CA ALA A 15 -16.96 -4.56 -6.23
C ALA A 15 -16.71 -3.06 -6.30
N GLN A 16 -17.77 -2.26 -6.45
CA GLN A 16 -17.64 -0.82 -6.35
C GLN A 16 -17.25 -0.42 -4.91
N HIS A 17 -16.32 0.53 -4.81
CA HIS A 17 -16.05 1.21 -3.57
C HIS A 17 -17.10 2.31 -3.33
N THR A 18 -17.18 2.83 -2.12
CA THR A 18 -18.01 4.00 -1.77
C THR A 18 -17.69 5.26 -2.59
N HIS A 19 -16.49 5.32 -3.20
CA HIS A 19 -16.10 6.40 -4.13
C HIS A 19 -16.17 5.86 -5.54
N ALA A 20 -16.87 6.56 -6.44
CA ALA A 20 -17.16 6.12 -7.81
C ALA A 20 -15.91 5.74 -8.60
N ASP A 21 -14.82 6.47 -8.40
CA ASP A 21 -13.57 6.24 -9.14
C ASP A 21 -12.78 5.04 -8.61
N SER A 22 -13.10 4.51 -7.43
CA SER A 22 -12.30 3.48 -6.76
C SER A 22 -12.91 2.09 -6.93
N ARG A 23 -12.06 1.12 -7.25
CA ARG A 23 -12.46 -0.27 -7.49
C ARG A 23 -11.95 -1.18 -6.39
N ARG A 24 -12.63 -2.32 -6.22
CA ARG A 24 -12.18 -3.43 -5.37
C ARG A 24 -12.05 -4.68 -6.20
N TYR A 25 -11.02 -5.45 -5.93
CA TYR A 25 -10.79 -6.77 -6.50
C TYR A 25 -10.92 -7.80 -5.40
N ILE A 26 -11.68 -8.86 -5.62
CA ILE A 26 -11.97 -9.87 -4.60
C ILE A 26 -11.58 -11.25 -5.15
N THR A 27 -10.87 -12.03 -4.34
CA THR A 27 -10.49 -13.40 -4.72
C THR A 27 -10.29 -14.27 -3.49
N SER A 28 -10.51 -15.58 -3.62
CA SER A 28 -10.15 -16.58 -2.60
C SER A 28 -8.75 -17.19 -2.80
N SER A 29 -8.06 -16.83 -3.89
CA SER A 29 -6.69 -17.28 -4.17
C SER A 29 -5.67 -16.28 -3.61
N ARG A 30 -4.83 -16.74 -2.69
CA ARG A 30 -3.74 -15.93 -2.11
C ARG A 30 -2.77 -15.44 -3.18
N GLN A 31 -2.38 -16.34 -4.10
CA GLN A 31 -1.44 -16.04 -5.18
C GLN A 31 -1.98 -14.94 -6.09
N LEU A 32 -3.21 -15.12 -6.59
CA LEU A 32 -3.85 -14.14 -7.46
C LEU A 32 -4.02 -12.78 -6.76
N ALA A 33 -4.28 -12.77 -5.45
CA ALA A 33 -4.36 -11.53 -4.68
C ALA A 33 -3.03 -10.78 -4.63
N ASP A 34 -1.90 -11.49 -4.50
CA ASP A 34 -0.57 -10.89 -4.56
C ASP A 34 -0.23 -10.37 -5.96
N ASP A 35 -0.54 -11.16 -7.00
CA ASP A 35 -0.26 -10.82 -8.39
C ASP A 35 -1.05 -9.59 -8.83
N LEU A 36 -2.36 -9.54 -8.52
CA LEU A 36 -3.20 -8.36 -8.76
C LEU A 36 -2.64 -7.14 -8.06
N HIS A 37 -2.22 -7.30 -6.80
CA HIS A 37 -1.69 -6.20 -6.02
C HIS A 37 -0.33 -5.71 -6.56
N GLU A 38 0.53 -6.61 -7.08
CA GLU A 38 1.75 -6.24 -7.78
C GLU A 38 1.47 -5.46 -9.07
N VAL A 39 0.54 -5.93 -9.90
CA VAL A 39 0.14 -5.24 -11.14
C VAL A 39 -0.38 -3.84 -10.80
N LEU A 40 -1.21 -3.72 -9.77
CA LEU A 40 -1.71 -2.43 -9.29
C LEU A 40 -0.60 -1.52 -8.75
N CYS A 41 0.43 -2.07 -8.12
CA CYS A 41 1.61 -1.30 -7.68
C CYS A 41 2.35 -0.72 -8.88
N LYS A 42 2.52 -1.51 -9.94
CA LYS A 42 3.23 -1.13 -11.17
C LYS A 42 2.52 -0.03 -11.95
N VAL A 43 1.18 0.00 -11.93
CA VAL A 43 0.38 1.09 -12.52
C VAL A 43 0.13 2.28 -11.57
N GLY A 44 0.71 2.25 -10.36
CA GLY A 44 0.60 3.35 -9.40
C GLY A 44 -0.77 3.51 -8.74
N ARG A 45 -1.63 2.49 -8.76
CA ARG A 45 -3.01 2.57 -8.22
C ARG A 45 -3.29 1.62 -7.05
N ALA A 46 -2.30 0.84 -6.62
CA ALA A 46 -2.48 -0.07 -5.49
C ALA A 46 -2.77 0.66 -4.18
N ARG A 47 -3.79 0.18 -3.46
CA ARG A 47 -4.00 0.44 -2.04
C ARG A 47 -3.97 -0.88 -1.28
N LYS A 48 -4.41 -0.85 -0.04
CA LYS A 48 -4.35 -1.97 0.89
C LYS A 48 -4.95 -3.26 0.33
N LEU A 49 -4.10 -4.30 0.25
CA LEU A 49 -4.48 -5.72 0.21
C LEU A 49 -4.80 -6.20 1.64
N ARG A 50 -5.92 -6.87 1.83
CA ARG A 50 -6.36 -7.37 3.15
C ARG A 50 -7.21 -8.63 3.03
N ILE A 51 -7.33 -9.34 4.14
CA ILE A 51 -8.40 -10.32 4.34
C ILE A 51 -9.71 -9.53 4.50
N MET A 52 -10.68 -9.80 3.62
CA MET A 52 -12.05 -9.31 3.71
C MET A 52 -12.87 -10.20 4.64
N HIS A 53 -12.76 -11.51 4.44
CA HIS A 53 -13.42 -12.53 5.24
C HIS A 53 -12.42 -13.64 5.58
N ALA A 54 -12.33 -14.01 6.85
CA ALA A 54 -11.44 -15.09 7.29
C ALA A 54 -11.96 -16.46 6.84
N GLU A 55 -11.06 -17.43 6.72
CA GLU A 55 -11.44 -18.83 6.62
C GLU A 55 -12.27 -19.25 7.84
N GLY A 56 -13.29 -20.09 7.63
CA GLY A 56 -14.24 -20.51 8.66
C GLY A 56 -15.30 -19.46 9.02
N SER A 57 -15.18 -18.22 8.55
CA SER A 57 -16.19 -17.19 8.84
C SER A 57 -17.52 -17.48 8.14
N GLU A 58 -18.61 -17.15 8.83
CA GLU A 58 -19.97 -17.25 8.28
C GLU A 58 -20.29 -16.10 7.34
N GLY A 59 -20.99 -16.42 6.26
CA GLY A 59 -21.54 -15.48 5.30
C GLY A 59 -23.02 -15.72 5.10
N THR A 60 -23.71 -14.67 4.69
CA THR A 60 -25.13 -14.73 4.34
C THR A 60 -25.24 -14.71 2.82
N GLY A 61 -25.79 -15.78 2.25
CA GLY A 61 -26.09 -15.89 0.84
C GLY A 61 -27.43 -15.24 0.47
N PRO A 62 -27.83 -15.35 -0.80
CA PRO A 62 -29.17 -14.97 -1.24
C PRO A 62 -30.24 -15.65 -0.37
N GLN A 63 -31.35 -14.94 -0.12
CA GLN A 63 -32.48 -15.44 0.68
C GLN A 63 -32.15 -15.77 2.15
N GLY A 64 -31.04 -15.23 2.69
CA GLY A 64 -30.70 -15.35 4.11
C GLY A 64 -30.01 -16.67 4.49
N LYS A 65 -29.67 -17.53 3.52
CA LYS A 65 -28.99 -18.80 3.80
C LYS A 65 -27.59 -18.55 4.38
N ILE A 66 -27.33 -19.08 5.56
CA ILE A 66 -26.01 -19.02 6.18
C ILE A 66 -25.10 -20.08 5.54
N PHE A 67 -23.87 -19.70 5.23
CA PHE A 67 -22.83 -20.60 4.75
C PHE A 67 -21.50 -20.31 5.45
N GLN A 68 -20.64 -21.33 5.56
CA GLN A 68 -19.28 -21.14 6.06
C GLN A 68 -18.28 -21.05 4.91
N ARG A 69 -17.36 -20.10 5.00
CA ARG A 69 -16.30 -19.92 4.01
C ARG A 69 -15.20 -20.95 4.23
N ARG A 70 -14.99 -21.83 3.25
CA ARG A 70 -13.91 -22.83 3.27
C ARG A 70 -12.50 -22.26 3.07
N ARG A 71 -12.37 -21.00 2.62
CA ARG A 71 -11.10 -20.31 2.40
C ARG A 71 -11.26 -18.84 2.75
N ALA A 72 -10.16 -18.21 3.12
CA ALA A 72 -10.14 -16.76 3.28
C ALA A 72 -10.46 -16.05 1.94
N THR A 73 -11.19 -14.94 2.03
CA THR A 73 -11.45 -14.05 0.91
C THR A 73 -10.58 -12.82 1.06
N TRP A 74 -9.79 -12.53 0.03
CA TRP A 74 -8.90 -11.39 -0.07
C TRP A 74 -9.57 -10.25 -0.84
N MET A 75 -9.24 -9.02 -0.46
CA MET A 75 -9.69 -7.80 -1.11
C MET A 75 -8.51 -6.88 -1.34
N ILE A 76 -8.41 -6.36 -2.56
CA ILE A 76 -7.48 -5.31 -2.95
C ILE A 76 -8.30 -4.06 -3.26
N ASN A 77 -7.89 -2.92 -2.72
CA ASN A 77 -8.47 -1.64 -3.10
C ASN A 77 -7.60 -0.98 -4.17
N GLU A 78 -8.23 -0.39 -5.18
CA GLU A 78 -7.59 0.47 -6.17
C GLU A 78 -7.94 1.93 -5.88
N ALA A 79 -6.94 2.81 -5.99
CA ALA A 79 -7.15 4.25 -5.91
C ALA A 79 -7.77 4.77 -7.22
N GLY A 80 -8.97 5.33 -7.14
CA GLY A 80 -9.53 6.10 -8.27
C GLY A 80 -8.84 7.44 -8.52
N ARG A 81 -8.30 8.02 -7.45
CA ARG A 81 -7.46 9.23 -7.49
C ARG A 81 -6.15 8.88 -6.79
N PRO A 82 -5.14 8.39 -7.52
CA PRO A 82 -3.83 8.15 -6.95
C PRO A 82 -3.23 9.49 -6.52
N ALA A 83 -2.52 9.47 -5.40
CA ALA A 83 -1.76 10.60 -4.89
C ALA A 83 -0.37 10.08 -4.52
N ASP A 84 0.66 10.88 -4.72
CA ASP A 84 2.05 10.50 -4.46
C ASP A 84 2.26 10.05 -3.01
N SER A 85 1.54 10.68 -2.08
CA SER A 85 1.44 10.21 -0.71
C SER A 85 0.09 10.59 -0.08
N ASN A 86 -0.39 9.78 0.87
CA ASN A 86 -1.54 10.09 1.69
C ASN A 86 -1.24 9.72 3.15
N VAL A 87 -0.47 10.59 3.81
CA VAL A 87 -0.09 10.45 5.22
C VAL A 87 -0.96 11.38 6.06
N SER A 88 -1.81 10.80 6.90
CA SER A 88 -2.60 11.55 7.87
C SER A 88 -1.84 11.66 9.19
N LYS A 89 -1.68 12.88 9.72
CA LYS A 89 -0.97 13.13 11.00
C LYS A 89 -1.50 12.27 12.15
N LYS A 90 -2.81 12.00 12.20
CA LYS A 90 -3.44 11.12 13.22
C LYS A 90 -2.95 9.67 13.19
N ASN A 91 -2.34 9.23 12.09
CA ASN A 91 -1.79 7.88 11.91
C ASN A 91 -0.27 7.83 12.12
N VAL A 92 0.38 8.96 12.45
CA VAL A 92 1.81 9.03 12.73
C VAL A 92 2.05 8.80 14.21
N VAL A 93 2.93 7.85 14.54
CA VAL A 93 3.27 7.48 15.92
C VAL A 93 4.77 7.65 16.11
N LYS A 94 5.17 8.37 17.17
CA LYS A 94 6.57 8.47 17.60
C LYS A 94 6.92 7.23 18.43
N HIS A 95 7.99 6.53 18.06
CA HIS A 95 8.50 5.38 18.80
C HIS A 95 9.91 5.68 19.32
N ARG A 96 10.19 5.37 20.59
CA ARG A 96 11.55 5.42 21.11
C ARG A 96 12.34 4.26 20.50
N TYR A 97 13.46 4.57 19.87
CA TYR A 97 14.36 3.60 19.26
C TYR A 97 15.76 3.79 19.83
N THR A 98 16.42 2.69 20.19
CA THR A 98 17.81 2.69 20.67
C THR A 98 18.61 1.77 19.76
N GLY A 99 19.60 2.32 19.07
CA GLY A 99 20.41 1.61 18.09
C GLY A 99 20.70 2.47 16.86
N THR A 100 21.52 1.95 15.95
CA THR A 100 21.86 2.62 14.70
C THR A 100 20.72 2.48 13.70
N VAL A 101 20.33 3.59 13.06
CA VAL A 101 19.39 3.58 11.94
C VAL A 101 20.19 3.45 10.65
N HIS A 102 19.83 2.46 9.83
CA HIS A 102 20.47 2.20 8.55
C HIS A 102 19.51 2.53 7.39
N CYS A 103 20.05 3.05 6.29
CA CYS A 103 19.31 3.25 5.04
C CYS A 103 19.51 2.04 4.12
N ALA A 104 18.45 1.65 3.41
CA ALA A 104 18.56 0.66 2.35
C ALA A 104 19.02 1.36 1.06
N SER A 105 19.92 0.72 0.31
CA SER A 105 20.40 1.21 -0.97
C SER A 105 20.13 0.18 -2.07
N THR A 106 19.55 0.63 -3.17
CA THR A 106 19.31 -0.18 -4.37
C THR A 106 19.98 0.47 -5.60
N PRO A 107 20.36 -0.31 -6.64
CA PRO A 107 20.96 0.23 -7.86
C PRO A 107 20.09 1.23 -8.64
N HIS A 108 18.77 1.17 -8.43
CA HIS A 108 17.79 2.02 -9.11
C HIS A 108 17.24 3.11 -8.19
N GLU A 109 17.82 3.26 -7.00
CA GLU A 109 17.46 4.25 -5.98
C GLU A 109 15.97 4.26 -5.60
N THR A 110 15.27 3.15 -5.85
CA THR A 110 13.83 3.03 -5.69
C THR A 110 13.52 1.76 -4.91
N ILE A 111 12.79 1.92 -3.83
CA ILE A 111 12.45 0.86 -2.88
C ILE A 111 10.93 0.76 -2.79
N MET A 112 10.40 -0.44 -3.02
CA MET A 112 8.99 -0.76 -2.72
C MET A 112 8.90 -1.41 -1.36
N VAL A 113 8.17 -0.79 -0.44
CA VAL A 113 7.84 -1.40 0.84
C VAL A 113 6.37 -1.78 0.88
N ARG A 114 6.07 -2.96 1.43
CA ARG A 114 4.69 -3.42 1.64
C ARG A 114 4.50 -3.80 3.10
N ARG A 115 3.86 -2.92 3.89
CA ARG A 115 3.60 -3.16 5.32
C ARG A 115 2.12 -3.40 5.57
N LYS A 116 1.77 -4.56 6.14
CA LYS A 116 0.37 -4.96 6.42
C LYS A 116 -0.55 -4.79 5.20
N GLY A 117 -0.02 -5.14 4.02
CA GLY A 117 -0.71 -5.04 2.73
C GLY A 117 -0.82 -3.63 2.14
N CYS A 118 -0.27 -2.60 2.78
CA CYS A 118 -0.18 -1.25 2.22
C CYS A 118 1.16 -1.09 1.47
N PRO A 119 1.15 -0.84 0.15
CA PRO A 119 2.36 -0.55 -0.61
C PRO A 119 2.74 0.94 -0.49
N MET A 120 4.04 1.22 -0.55
CA MET A 120 4.62 2.55 -0.66
C MET A 120 5.90 2.46 -1.48
N TRP A 121 6.09 3.41 -2.39
CA TRP A 121 7.35 3.63 -3.08
C TRP A 121 8.14 4.69 -2.33
N SER A 122 9.42 4.44 -2.10
CA SER A 122 10.37 5.38 -1.50
C SER A 122 11.62 5.45 -2.35
N GLY A 123 12.25 6.62 -2.40
CA GLY A 123 13.63 6.73 -2.88
C GLY A 123 14.62 6.19 -1.85
N ASN A 124 15.87 5.94 -2.27
CA ASN A 124 16.99 5.86 -1.33
C ASN A 124 17.09 7.20 -0.57
N SER A 125 17.57 7.15 0.67
CA SER A 125 18.01 8.36 1.35
C SER A 125 19.23 8.91 0.61
N SER A 126 19.18 10.16 0.16
CA SER A 126 20.37 10.88 -0.25
C SER A 126 21.24 11.16 0.98
N ASP A 127 22.53 11.43 0.79
CA ASP A 127 23.44 11.87 1.87
C ASP A 127 23.06 13.24 2.46
N LEU A 128 21.90 13.79 2.08
CA LEU A 128 21.37 15.05 2.59
C LEU A 128 20.82 14.88 4.01
N LEU A 129 21.62 15.29 4.99
CA LEU A 129 21.19 15.45 6.37
C LEU A 129 20.34 16.74 6.50
N LEU A 130 19.02 16.60 6.45
CA LEU A 130 18.09 17.67 6.82
C LEU A 130 17.87 17.68 8.34
N VAL A 131 18.58 18.56 9.04
CA VAL A 131 18.32 18.85 10.45
C VAL A 131 17.11 19.79 10.52
N VAL A 132 15.94 19.23 10.85
CA VAL A 132 14.73 20.02 11.11
C VAL A 132 14.60 20.18 12.62
N ASP A 133 14.87 21.38 13.11
CA ASP A 133 14.57 21.75 14.49
C ASP A 133 13.05 21.95 14.62
N GLU A 134 12.37 21.07 15.38
CA GLU A 134 10.95 21.26 15.73
C GLU A 134 10.74 22.49 16.64
N ALA A 135 11.82 23.08 17.18
CA ALA A 135 11.83 24.32 17.95
C ALA A 135 12.49 25.48 17.17
N GLY A 136 11.86 25.88 16.05
CA GLY A 136 12.07 27.21 15.49
C GLY A 136 12.57 27.23 14.05
N GLY A 137 11.63 27.21 13.10
CA GLY A 137 11.53 28.13 11.95
C GLY A 137 12.76 28.48 11.11
N ILE A 138 13.89 27.79 11.17
CA ILE A 138 15.07 28.09 10.36
C ILE A 138 15.65 26.80 9.80
N VAL A 139 15.42 26.58 8.51
CA VAL A 139 16.11 25.54 7.73
C VAL A 139 17.56 25.99 7.54
N ARG A 140 18.52 25.21 8.03
CA ARG A 140 19.93 25.34 7.65
C ARG A 140 20.35 24.13 6.84
N THR A 141 20.67 24.35 5.57
CA THR A 141 21.32 23.34 4.73
C THR A 141 22.79 23.26 5.15
N ILE A 142 23.22 22.13 5.72
CA ILE A 142 24.65 21.86 5.91
C ILE A 142 25.13 21.18 4.63
N GLY A 143 25.88 21.92 3.82
CA GLY A 143 26.46 21.42 2.58
C GLY A 143 27.64 20.48 2.84
N ASP A 144 27.78 19.57 1.87
CA ASP A 144 28.71 18.47 1.72
C ASP A 144 30.12 18.74 2.26
N GLY A 145 30.43 18.11 3.39
CA GLY A 145 31.79 17.97 3.89
C GLY A 145 32.52 16.91 3.07
N THR A 146 33.06 17.30 1.90
CA THR A 146 34.22 16.61 1.33
C THR A 146 35.33 16.60 2.37
N ASN A 147 35.67 15.43 2.90
CA ASN A 147 37.05 15.10 3.19
C ASN A 147 37.28 13.60 3.04
N ARG A 148 38.42 13.31 2.41
CA ARG A 148 38.91 12.02 1.92
C ARG A 148 38.85 10.87 2.92
#